data_AF-A0A483A1L9-F1
#
_entry.id   AF-A0A483A1L9-F1
#
_cell.length_a   1.000
_cell.length_b   1.000
_cell.length_c   1.000
_cell.angle_alpha   90.00
_cell.angle_beta   90.00
_cell.angle_gamma   90.00
#
_symmetry.space_group_name_H-M   'P 1'
#
loop_
_entity.id
_entity.type
_entity.pdbx_description
1 polymer ?
#
loop_
_entity_poly.entity_id
_entity_poly.type
_entity_poly.pdbx_seq_one_letter_code
_entity_poly.pdbx_strand_id
1 'polypeptide(L)'
;MDEQYTYYSFAYVENNPVVANMVKNAVDYKHSSASHHLGVSHDKLITDYDIGVLQNEYQDYLQSMIRQKHIEILQRNTHKGFTRAEVIILLKI
;
A
#
# COMPACT_ATOMS: atom_id res chain seq x y z
N MET A 1 13.95 -4.13 -8.71
CA MET A 1 12.70 -4.45 -7.98
C MET A 1 11.74 -5.05 -8.98
N ASP A 2 11.00 -6.08 -8.60
CA ASP A 2 9.97 -6.70 -9.44
C ASP A 2 8.68 -5.85 -9.34
N GLU A 3 8.00 -5.63 -10.45
CA GLU A 3 6.74 -4.87 -10.52
C GLU A 3 5.67 -5.48 -9.60
N GLN A 4 5.61 -6.82 -9.53
CA GLN A 4 4.72 -7.52 -8.61
C GLN A 4 5.07 -7.23 -7.15
N TYR A 5 6.36 -7.17 -6.83
CA TYR A 5 6.78 -6.88 -5.46
C TYR A 5 6.39 -5.46 -5.03
N THR A 6 6.55 -4.48 -5.91
CA THR A 6 6.10 -3.10 -5.66
C THR A 6 4.58 -3.07 -5.46
N TYR A 7 3.83 -3.70 -6.36
CA TYR A 7 2.36 -3.80 -6.30
C TYR A 7 1.86 -4.41 -4.98
N TYR A 8 2.44 -5.51 -4.50
CA TYR A 8 2.03 -6.10 -3.22
C TYR A 8 2.52 -5.32 -2.00
N SER A 9 3.72 -4.74 -2.07
CA SER A 9 4.28 -3.96 -0.98
C SER A 9 3.46 -2.71 -0.70
N PHE A 10 2.95 -2.08 -1.75
CA PHE A 10 2.13 -0.89 -1.66
C PHE A 10 0.82 -1.16 -0.89
N ALA A 11 0.04 -2.15 -1.35
CA ALA A 11 -1.17 -2.58 -0.63
C ALA A 11 -0.90 -3.05 0.80
N TYR A 12 0.26 -3.68 1.05
CA TYR A 12 0.63 -4.10 2.40
C TYR A 12 0.76 -2.89 3.33
N VAL A 13 1.49 -1.85 2.90
CA VAL A 13 1.67 -0.63 3.69
C VAL A 13 0.34 0.09 3.90
N GLU A 14 -0.45 0.27 2.84
CA GLU A 14 -1.71 1.01 2.90
C GLU A 14 -2.77 0.31 3.77
N ASN A 15 -2.73 -1.01 3.85
CA ASN A 15 -3.64 -1.77 4.70
C ASN A 15 -3.16 -1.96 6.15
N ASN A 16 -1.96 -1.50 6.52
CA ASN A 16 -1.47 -1.60 7.91
C ASN A 16 -2.45 -1.03 8.96
N PRO A 17 -3.06 0.16 8.75
CA PRO A 17 -4.04 0.70 9.70
C PRO A 17 -5.31 -0.16 9.83
N VAL A 18 -5.70 -0.85 8.76
CA VAL A 18 -6.86 -1.77 8.76
C VAL A 18 -6.52 -3.04 9.53
N VAL A 19 -5.36 -3.64 9.26
CA VAL A 19 -4.87 -4.85 9.96
C VAL A 19 -4.64 -4.59 11.45
N ALA A 20 -4.21 -3.38 11.81
CA ALA A 20 -4.05 -2.93 13.19
C ALA A 20 -5.38 -2.57 13.88
N ASN A 21 -6.53 -2.72 13.21
CA ASN A 21 -7.87 -2.34 13.69
C ASN A 21 -8.00 -0.85 14.08
N MET A 22 -7.19 0.03 13.47
CA MET A 22 -7.26 1.48 13.72
C MET A 22 -8.39 2.14 12.90
N VAL A 23 -8.67 1.61 11.71
CA VAL A 23 -9.70 2.09 10.79
C VAL A 23 -10.37 0.90 10.08
N LYS A 24 -11.58 1.12 9.53
CA LYS A 24 -12.29 0.09 8.75
C LYS A 24 -11.78 -0.03 7.32
N ASN A 25 -11.48 1.10 6.67
CA ASN A 25 -10.91 1.15 5.33
C ASN A 25 -9.59 1.90 5.35
N ALA A 26 -8.65 1.49 4.50
CA ALA A 26 -7.34 2.13 4.37
C ALA A 26 -7.44 3.64 4.09
N VAL A 27 -8.39 4.02 3.23
CA VAL A 27 -8.65 5.41 2.83
C VAL A 27 -9.14 6.31 3.98
N ASP A 28 -9.62 5.73 5.07
CA ASP A 28 -10.06 6.47 6.26
C ASP A 28 -8.87 6.89 7.14
N TYR A 29 -7.67 6.34 6.91
CA TYR A 29 -6.48 6.66 7.69
C TYR A 29 -5.85 7.97 7.21
N LYS A 30 -5.87 8.99 8.08
CA LYS A 30 -5.42 10.36 7.76
C LYS A 30 -3.95 10.50 7.41
N HIS A 31 -3.11 9.56 7.83
CA HIS A 31 -1.65 9.62 7.66
C HIS A 31 -1.17 8.62 6.59
N SER A 32 -1.97 8.41 5.55
CA SER A 32 -1.72 7.50 4.43
C SER A 32 -2.07 8.19 3.11
N SER A 33 -1.38 7.75 2.05
CA SER A 33 -1.61 8.17 0.66
C SER A 33 -2.85 7.54 0.02
N ALA A 34 -3.51 6.57 0.66
CA ALA A 34 -4.65 5.85 0.09
C ALA A 34 -5.80 6.77 -0.31
N SER A 35 -6.10 7.80 0.50
CA SER A 35 -7.14 8.79 0.18
C SER A 35 -6.79 9.66 -1.03
N HIS A 36 -5.49 9.90 -1.25
CA HIS A 36 -5.00 10.66 -2.39
C HIS A 36 -5.10 9.86 -3.69
N HIS A 37 -4.68 8.59 -3.66
CA HIS A 37 -4.82 7.70 -4.83
C HIS A 37 -6.27 7.34 -5.17
N LEU A 38 -7.19 7.44 -4.20
CA LEU A 38 -8.64 7.36 -4.47
C LEU A 38 -9.21 8.70 -5.01
N GLY A 39 -8.42 9.78 -5.00
CA GLY A 39 -8.80 11.14 -5.39
C GLY A 39 -9.78 11.82 -4.42
N VAL A 40 -9.88 11.31 -3.19
CA VAL A 40 -10.72 11.89 -2.13
C VAL A 40 -10.01 13.08 -1.47
N SER A 41 -8.68 13.07 -1.43
CA SER A 41 -7.86 14.14 -0.88
C SER A 41 -6.75 14.55 -1.85
N HIS A 42 -6.35 15.81 -1.82
CA HIS A 42 -5.20 16.29 -2.58
C HIS A 42 -4.17 16.83 -1.58
N ASP A 43 -3.08 16.09 -1.40
CA ASP A 43 -1.94 16.53 -0.60
C ASP A 43 -0.78 16.85 -1.53
N LYS A 44 -0.29 18.10 -1.46
CA LYS A 44 0.82 18.57 -2.30
C LYS A 44 2.16 17.92 -1.94
N LEU A 45 2.23 17.22 -0.81
CA LEU A 45 3.40 16.47 -0.38
C LEU A 45 3.43 15.04 -0.92
N ILE A 46 2.33 14.56 -1.52
CA ILE A 46 2.29 13.23 -2.13
C ILE A 46 2.65 13.38 -3.60
N THR A 47 3.67 12.65 -4.02
CA THR A 47 4.06 12.58 -5.43
C THR A 47 3.13 11.62 -6.16
N ASP A 48 2.60 12.06 -7.30
CA ASP A 48 1.85 11.18 -8.20
C ASP A 48 2.78 10.07 -8.72
N TYR A 49 2.42 8.83 -8.43
CA TYR A 49 3.10 7.64 -8.96
C TYR A 49 2.07 6.62 -9.42
N ASP A 50 2.32 6.03 -10.59
CA ASP A 50 1.45 5.01 -11.19
C ASP A 50 1.85 3.61 -10.71
N ILE A 51 1.00 3.01 -9.89
CA ILE A 51 1.15 1.63 -9.41
C ILE A 51 0.46 0.59 -10.33
N GLY A 52 -0.06 1.01 -11.48
CA GLY A 52 -0.80 0.17 -12.41
C GLY A 52 -2.23 -0.15 -11.95
N VAL A 53 -2.81 0.69 -11.09
CA VAL A 53 -4.19 0.54 -10.59
C VAL A 53 -4.97 1.82 -10.88
N LEU A 54 -6.11 1.68 -11.54
CA LEU A 54 -6.98 2.82 -11.82
C LEU A 54 -7.61 3.34 -10.52
N GLN A 55 -7.81 4.66 -10.44
CA GLN A 55 -8.39 5.31 -9.26
C GLN A 55 -9.74 4.70 -8.84
N ASN A 56 -10.61 4.35 -9.77
CA ASN A 56 -11.92 3.73 -9.50
C ASN A 56 -11.82 2.26 -9.05
N GLU A 57 -10.70 1.59 -9.31
CA GLU A 57 -10.44 0.20 -8.91
C GLU A 57 -9.61 0.13 -7.62
N TYR A 58 -9.05 1.25 -7.18
CA TYR A 58 -8.07 1.34 -6.11
C TYR A 58 -8.58 0.80 -4.76
N GLN A 59 -9.83 1.11 -4.42
CA GLN A 59 -10.44 0.59 -3.19
C GLN A 59 -10.63 -0.93 -3.24
N ASP A 60 -11.06 -1.47 -4.37
CA ASP A 60 -11.25 -2.92 -4.56
C ASP A 60 -9.90 -3.66 -4.54
N TYR A 61 -8.88 -3.06 -5.15
CA TYR A 61 -7.50 -3.51 -5.05
C TYR A 61 -7.07 -3.65 -3.58
N LEU A 62 -7.18 -2.60 -2.76
CA LEU A 62 -6.78 -2.66 -1.35
C LEU A 62 -7.55 -3.71 -0.55
N GLN A 63 -8.87 -3.85 -0.78
CA GLN A 63 -9.67 -4.87 -0.11
C GLN A 63 -9.32 -6.29 -0.55
N SER A 64 -9.04 -6.50 -1.84
CA SER A 64 -8.64 -7.82 -2.37
C SER A 64 -7.33 -8.30 -1.72
N MET A 65 -6.41 -7.38 -1.44
CA MET A 65 -5.10 -7.65 -0.86
C MET A 65 -5.15 -8.03 0.63
N ILE A 66 -6.18 -7.60 1.36
CA ILE A 66 -6.42 -8.09 2.73
C ILE A 66 -6.94 -9.53 2.71
N ARG A 67 -7.81 -9.86 1.74
CA ARG A 67 -8.42 -11.19 1.62
C ARG A 67 -7.41 -12.25 1.19
N GLN A 68 -6.49 -11.88 0.32
CA GLN A 68 -5.47 -12.78 -0.20
C GLN A 68 -4.19 -12.66 0.65
N LYS A 69 -3.77 -13.76 1.31
CA LYS A 69 -2.51 -13.78 2.07
C LYS A 69 -1.30 -13.79 1.11
N HIS A 70 -0.93 -12.64 0.56
CA HIS A 70 0.26 -12.47 -0.30
C HIS A 70 1.60 -12.45 0.47
N ILE A 71 1.59 -12.98 1.69
CA ILE A 71 2.72 -12.95 2.63
C ILE A 71 3.96 -13.62 2.03
N GLU A 72 3.78 -14.68 1.23
CA GLU A 72 4.89 -15.42 0.60
C GLU A 72 5.69 -14.57 -0.39
N ILE A 73 5.02 -13.74 -1.20
CA ILE A 73 5.68 -12.86 -2.19
C ILE A 73 6.47 -11.76 -1.49
N LEU A 74 5.91 -11.21 -0.41
CA LEU A 74 6.59 -10.23 0.42
C LEU A 74 7.82 -10.87 1.10
N GLN A 75 7.66 -12.02 1.74
CA GLN A 75 8.71 -12.75 2.48
C GLN A 75 9.87 -13.23 1.58
N ARG A 76 9.57 -13.68 0.36
CA ARG A 76 10.59 -14.13 -0.61
C ARG A 76 11.55 -13.00 -0.99
N ASN A 77 11.04 -11.77 -1.05
CA ASN A 77 11.83 -10.58 -1.38
C ASN A 77 12.42 -9.89 -0.13
N THR A 78 11.89 -10.13 1.07
CA THR A 78 12.49 -9.70 2.36
C THR A 78 13.86 -10.35 2.60
N HIS A 79 14.04 -11.61 2.19
CA HIS A 79 15.33 -12.34 2.31
C HIS A 79 16.48 -11.73 1.49
N LYS A 80 16.19 -10.77 0.59
CA LYS A 80 17.21 -10.00 -0.15
C LYS A 80 17.72 -8.77 0.60
N GLY A 81 17.34 -8.59 1.88
CA GLY A 81 17.90 -7.58 2.77
C GLY A 81 16.99 -6.41 3.13
N PHE A 82 15.71 -6.43 2.75
CA PHE A 82 14.75 -5.38 3.14
C PHE A 82 13.85 -5.91 4.25
N THR A 83 14.14 -5.54 5.49
CA THR A 83 13.30 -5.85 6.65
C THR A 83 11.92 -5.20 6.53
N ARG A 84 10.92 -5.75 7.25
CA ARG A 84 9.53 -5.24 7.27
C ARG A 84 9.40 -3.73 7.53
N ALA A 85 10.40 -3.11 8.15
CA ALA A 85 10.45 -1.68 8.44
C ALA A 85 10.97 -0.82 7.28
N GLU A 86 11.77 -1.37 6.35
CA GLU A 86 12.40 -0.59 5.26
C GLU A 86 11.44 -0.38 4.07
N VAL A 87 10.45 -1.26 3.88
CA VAL A 87 9.36 -1.03 2.93
C VAL A 87 8.56 0.24 3.29
N ILE A 88 8.48 0.58 4.57
CA ILE A 88 7.82 1.81 5.06
C ILE A 88 8.65 3.05 4.73
N ILE A 89 9.97 2.94 4.58
CA ILE A 89 10.87 4.07 4.25
C ILE A 89 10.89 4.33 2.74
N LEU A 90 10.79 3.30 1.91
CA LEU A 90 10.80 3.44 0.44
C LEU A 90 9.55 4.13 -0.15
N LEU A 91 8.47 4.24 0.63
CA LEU A 91 7.22 4.92 0.23
C LEU A 91 7.03 6.28 0.91
N LYS A 92 8.07 6.78 1.60
CA LYS A 92 8.11 8.12 2.18
C LYS A 92 9.08 9.04 1.44
N ILE A 93 8.99 9.14 0.12
CA ILE A 93 9.51 10.29 -0.66
C ILE A 93 8.64 10.44 -1.91
#